data_AF-A0A382U2X9-F1
#
_entry.id   AF-A0A382U2X9-F1
#
_cell.length_a   1.000
_cell.length_b   1.000
_cell.length_c   1.000
_cell.angle_alpha   90.00
_cell.angle_beta   90.00
_cell.angle_gamma   90.00
#
_symmetry.space_group_name_H-M   'P 1'
#
loop_
_entity.id
_entity.type
_entity.pdbx_description
1 polymer ?
#
loop_
_entity_poly.entity_id
_entity_poly.type
_entity_poly.pdbx_seq_one_letter_code
_entity_poly.pdbx_strand_id
1 'polypeptide(L)'
;VHGEVDLSGTISLDEVIHAVCSKCEYFAGQVKQKDMFFNLSLKGRTQVHSELQRGDAIKELQGEIRTYFQGRTPSIWVDIKLNTAGIYNIESLREGKDFVSDLIVLFENMEKEESFMGLKQALKPVFETWQGKKYLNDLSDKEIKNILSQAKSLCLDKLLK
;
A
#
# COMPACT_ATOMS: atom_id res chain seq x y z
N VAL A 1 -4.69 -6.55 -17.95
CA VAL A 1 -5.66 -5.50 -17.51
C VAL A 1 -5.21 -4.95 -16.17
N HIS A 2 -5.25 -3.64 -15.96
CA HIS A 2 -4.94 -3.05 -14.64
C HIS A 2 -6.23 -2.85 -13.85
N GLY A 3 -6.21 -3.19 -12.56
CA GLY A 3 -7.36 -3.03 -11.67
C GLY A 3 -6.93 -2.63 -10.27
N GLU A 4 -7.84 -2.01 -9.54
CA GLU A 4 -7.65 -1.68 -8.12
C GLU A 4 -8.73 -2.38 -7.29
N VAL A 5 -8.32 -2.89 -6.13
CA VAL A 5 -9.20 -3.51 -5.13
C VAL A 5 -8.98 -2.76 -3.83
N ASP A 6 -10.05 -2.15 -3.32
CA ASP A 6 -10.04 -1.51 -2.01
C ASP A 6 -10.33 -2.58 -0.94
N LEU A 7 -9.42 -2.70 0.01
CA LEU A 7 -9.49 -3.59 1.17
C LEU A 7 -9.83 -2.83 2.46
N SER A 8 -10.32 -1.60 2.34
CA SER A 8 -10.76 -0.81 3.49
C SER A 8 -11.87 -1.53 4.24
N GLY A 9 -11.60 -1.89 5.50
CA GLY A 9 -12.56 -2.61 6.36
C GLY A 9 -12.52 -4.14 6.21
N THR A 10 -11.66 -4.69 5.37
CA THR A 10 -11.45 -6.15 5.28
C THR A 10 -10.71 -6.65 6.51
N ILE A 11 -11.20 -7.74 7.12
CA ILE A 11 -10.70 -8.25 8.39
C ILE A 11 -10.05 -9.64 8.31
N SER A 12 -10.18 -10.36 7.18
CA SER A 12 -9.57 -11.68 7.00
C SER A 12 -9.01 -11.88 5.59
N LEU A 13 -8.08 -12.83 5.44
CA LEU A 13 -7.53 -13.20 4.13
C LEU A 13 -8.60 -13.80 3.21
N ASP A 14 -9.60 -14.51 3.76
CA ASP A 14 -10.72 -15.05 2.99
C ASP A 14 -11.56 -13.93 2.34
N GLU A 15 -11.80 -12.85 3.07
CA GLU A 15 -12.50 -11.68 2.51
C GLU A 15 -11.65 -11.00 1.42
N VAL A 16 -10.32 -10.96 1.58
CA VAL A 16 -9.41 -10.46 0.52
C VAL A 16 -9.52 -11.33 -0.73
N ILE A 17 -9.47 -12.67 -0.59
CA ILE A 17 -9.64 -13.61 -1.71
C ILE A 17 -10.98 -13.34 -2.39
N HIS A 18 -12.07 -13.26 -1.63
CA HIS A 18 -13.39 -13.02 -2.16
C HIS A 18 -13.49 -11.69 -2.92
N ALA A 19 -12.94 -10.60 -2.37
CA ALA A 19 -12.93 -9.29 -3.00
C ALA A 19 -12.15 -9.28 -4.33
N VAL A 20 -10.99 -9.95 -4.35
CA VAL A 20 -10.16 -10.05 -5.55
C VAL A 20 -10.83 -10.93 -6.62
N CYS A 21 -11.37 -12.09 -6.25
CA CYS A 21 -12.09 -12.98 -7.16
C CYS A 21 -13.32 -12.28 -7.75
N SER A 22 -14.13 -11.62 -6.92
CA SER A 22 -15.29 -10.84 -7.36
C SER A 22 -14.90 -9.75 -8.36
N LYS A 23 -13.77 -9.06 -8.14
CA LYS A 23 -13.26 -8.05 -9.07
C LYS A 23 -12.81 -8.67 -10.40
N CYS A 24 -12.15 -9.81 -10.36
CA CYS A 24 -11.72 -10.54 -11.55
C CYS A 24 -12.92 -11.02 -12.37
N GLU A 25 -13.95 -11.57 -11.73
CA GLU A 25 -15.20 -11.99 -12.37
C GLU A 25 -15.93 -10.82 -13.02
N TYR A 26 -15.99 -9.68 -12.34
CA TYR A 26 -16.56 -8.46 -12.91
C TYR A 26 -15.86 -8.05 -14.22
N PHE A 27 -14.53 -8.09 -14.27
CA PHE A 27 -13.80 -7.78 -15.50
C PHE A 27 -13.91 -8.87 -16.55
N ALA A 28 -13.90 -10.15 -16.16
CA ALA A 28 -14.05 -11.28 -17.07
C ALA A 28 -15.43 -11.29 -17.74
N GLY A 29 -16.50 -10.91 -17.02
CA GLY A 29 -17.85 -10.78 -17.57
C GLY A 29 -17.95 -9.74 -18.70
N GLN A 30 -17.03 -8.77 -18.74
CA GLN A 30 -17.00 -7.74 -19.80
C GLN A 30 -16.21 -8.17 -21.05
N VAL A 31 -15.45 -9.27 -20.99
CA VAL A 31 -14.58 -9.71 -22.08
C VAL A 31 -14.88 -11.16 -22.45
N LYS A 32 -15.48 -11.38 -23.62
CA LYS A 32 -15.86 -12.73 -24.06
C LYS A 32 -14.61 -13.58 -24.40
N GLN A 33 -14.42 -14.65 -23.60
CA GLN A 33 -13.67 -15.88 -23.93
C GLN A 33 -12.15 -15.79 -24.16
N LYS A 34 -11.47 -14.74 -23.71
CA LYS A 34 -10.00 -14.71 -23.74
C LYS A 34 -9.44 -14.85 -22.34
N ASP A 35 -8.48 -15.75 -22.20
CA ASP A 35 -7.62 -15.86 -21.03
C ASP A 35 -7.05 -14.49 -20.63
N MET A 36 -7.07 -14.19 -19.34
CA MET A 36 -6.80 -12.84 -18.84
C MET A 36 -5.69 -12.83 -17.81
N PHE A 37 -4.79 -11.86 -17.96
CA PHE A 37 -3.81 -11.49 -16.95
C PHE A 37 -4.17 -10.13 -16.35
N PHE A 38 -4.35 -10.07 -15.03
CA PHE A 38 -4.63 -8.85 -14.29
C PHE A 38 -3.43 -8.40 -13.46
N ASN A 39 -3.11 -7.11 -13.53
CA ASN A 39 -2.23 -6.44 -12.61
C ASN A 39 -3.12 -5.70 -11.60
N LEU A 40 -3.24 -6.23 -10.38
CA LEU A 40 -4.10 -5.70 -9.34
C LEU A 40 -3.29 -4.94 -8.29
N SER A 41 -3.73 -3.73 -7.96
CA SER A 41 -3.26 -3.00 -6.79
C SER A 41 -4.26 -3.17 -5.66
N LEU A 42 -3.86 -3.82 -4.57
CA LEU A 42 -4.63 -3.88 -3.33
C LEU A 42 -4.33 -2.62 -2.51
N LYS A 43 -5.35 -1.85 -2.17
CA LYS A 43 -5.23 -0.56 -1.46
C LYS A 43 -6.15 -0.52 -0.25
N GLY A 44 -6.00 0.50 0.58
CA GLY A 44 -6.88 0.73 1.73
C GLY A 44 -6.28 0.28 3.06
N ARG A 45 -6.96 0.64 4.14
CA ARG A 45 -6.57 0.27 5.50
C ARG A 45 -7.28 -1.01 5.92
N THR A 46 -6.50 -2.03 6.28
CA THR A 46 -7.02 -3.37 6.58
C THR A 46 -6.37 -3.96 7.82
N GLN A 47 -7.10 -4.81 8.55
CA GLN A 47 -6.55 -5.52 9.71
C GLN A 47 -5.52 -6.58 9.28
N VAL A 48 -5.67 -7.14 8.07
CA VAL A 48 -4.77 -8.17 7.55
C VAL A 48 -3.53 -7.60 6.87
N HIS A 49 -3.20 -6.32 7.08
CA HIS A 49 -2.03 -5.69 6.45
C HIS A 49 -0.73 -6.42 6.80
N SER A 50 -0.53 -6.73 8.09
CA SER A 50 0.65 -7.45 8.58
C SER A 50 0.73 -8.87 8.01
N GLU A 51 -0.40 -9.56 7.92
CA GLU A 51 -0.52 -10.89 7.33
C GLU A 51 -0.18 -10.88 5.84
N LEU A 52 -0.69 -9.90 5.08
CA LEU A 52 -0.40 -9.74 3.65
C LEU A 52 1.08 -9.41 3.38
N GLN A 53 1.77 -8.76 4.32
CA GLN A 53 3.22 -8.50 4.21
C GLN A 53 4.10 -9.70 4.58
N ARG A 54 3.53 -10.79 5.10
CA ARG A 54 4.32 -11.92 5.59
C ARG A 54 4.86 -12.74 4.43
N GLY A 55 6.19 -12.76 4.26
CA GLY A 55 6.93 -13.73 3.43
C GLY A 55 6.25 -14.07 2.09
N ASP A 56 5.59 -15.23 2.04
CA ASP A 56 4.95 -15.77 0.84
C ASP A 56 3.42 -15.54 0.77
N ALA A 57 2.81 -14.76 1.68
CA ALA A 57 1.36 -14.53 1.74
C ALA A 57 0.76 -14.06 0.41
N ILE A 58 1.48 -13.21 -0.34
CA ILE A 58 1.03 -12.79 -1.67
C ILE A 58 1.09 -13.92 -2.69
N LYS A 59 2.12 -14.77 -2.63
CA LYS A 59 2.21 -15.94 -3.50
C LYS A 59 1.13 -16.96 -3.17
N GLU A 60 0.84 -17.17 -1.89
CA GLU A 60 -0.25 -18.01 -1.41
C GLU A 60 -1.59 -17.46 -1.92
N LEU A 61 -1.85 -16.16 -1.76
CA LEU A 61 -3.04 -15.49 -2.29
C LEU A 61 -3.19 -15.65 -3.82
N GLN A 62 -2.11 -15.45 -4.57
CA GLN A 62 -2.10 -15.68 -6.02
C GLN A 62 -2.37 -17.15 -6.37
N GLY A 63 -1.87 -18.09 -5.56
CA GLY A 63 -2.12 -19.52 -5.69
C GLY A 63 -3.59 -19.88 -5.47
N GLU A 64 -4.21 -19.35 -4.42
CA GLU A 64 -5.63 -19.55 -4.12
C GLU A 64 -6.53 -18.99 -5.23
N ILE A 65 -6.24 -17.78 -5.71
CA ILE A 65 -6.99 -17.17 -6.83
C ILE A 65 -6.82 -18.00 -8.11
N ARG A 66 -5.61 -18.51 -8.38
CA ARG A 66 -5.38 -19.38 -9.53
C ARG A 66 -6.18 -20.67 -9.43
N THR A 67 -6.21 -21.30 -8.26
CA THR A 67 -7.01 -22.50 -7.99
C THR A 67 -8.50 -22.21 -8.20
N TYR A 68 -8.98 -21.06 -7.75
CA TYR A 68 -10.38 -20.64 -7.91
C TYR A 68 -10.81 -20.54 -9.39
N PHE A 69 -9.94 -20.03 -10.26
CA PHE A 69 -10.22 -19.89 -11.70
C PHE A 69 -9.78 -21.10 -12.54
N GLN A 70 -9.14 -22.10 -11.95
CA GLN A 70 -8.71 -23.30 -12.67
C GLN A 70 -9.93 -24.04 -13.25
N GLY A 71 -9.89 -24.32 -14.56
CA GLY A 71 -11.00 -24.98 -15.27
C GLY A 71 -12.19 -24.07 -15.59
N ARG A 72 -12.15 -22.78 -15.21
CA ARG A 72 -13.13 -21.78 -15.65
C ARG A 72 -12.70 -21.15 -16.98
N THR A 73 -13.67 -20.66 -17.75
CA THR A 73 -13.41 -19.87 -18.97
C THR A 73 -13.97 -18.46 -18.78
N PRO A 74 -13.13 -17.41 -18.87
CA PRO A 74 -11.69 -17.44 -19.17
C PRO A 74 -10.83 -17.92 -18.00
N SER A 75 -9.63 -18.46 -18.28
CA SER A 75 -8.63 -18.65 -17.24
C SER A 75 -8.06 -17.30 -16.82
N ILE A 76 -7.93 -17.08 -15.51
CA ILE A 76 -7.49 -15.79 -14.95
C ILE A 76 -6.20 -15.98 -14.17
N TRP A 77 -5.23 -15.13 -14.47
CA TRP A 77 -3.99 -14.98 -13.73
C TRP A 77 -3.91 -13.56 -13.16
N VAL A 78 -3.36 -13.44 -11.96
CA VAL A 78 -3.25 -12.17 -11.25
C VAL A 78 -1.81 -11.93 -10.80
N ASP A 79 -1.31 -10.74 -11.06
CA ASP A 79 -0.16 -10.15 -10.40
C ASP A 79 -0.64 -9.13 -9.39
N ILE A 80 -0.13 -9.20 -8.16
CA ILE A 80 -0.65 -8.43 -7.02
C ILE A 80 0.42 -7.50 -6.50
N LYS A 81 0.10 -6.20 -6.50
CA LYS A 81 0.88 -5.16 -5.81
C LYS A 81 0.16 -4.72 -4.54
N LEU A 82 0.84 -4.83 -3.40
CA LEU A 82 0.34 -4.34 -2.12
C LEU A 82 0.64 -2.85 -1.96
N ASN A 83 -0.43 -2.08 -1.75
CA ASN A 83 -0.41 -0.68 -1.36
C ASN A 83 -1.43 -0.46 -0.21
N THR A 84 -1.49 -1.41 0.73
CA THR A 84 -2.35 -1.35 1.93
C THR A 84 -1.60 -0.73 3.10
N ALA A 85 -2.32 -0.32 4.14
CA ALA A 85 -1.77 0.10 5.43
C ALA A 85 -2.52 -0.57 6.58
N GLY A 86 -1.91 -0.66 7.77
CA GLY A 86 -2.58 -1.19 8.96
C GLY A 86 -3.74 -0.30 9.44
N ILE A 87 -4.65 -0.89 10.21
CA ILE A 87 -5.66 -0.16 10.98
C ILE A 87 -5.12 0.05 12.39
N TYR A 88 -4.90 1.31 12.75
CA TYR A 88 -4.48 1.71 14.09
C TYR A 88 -5.22 2.98 14.50
N ASN A 89 -5.58 3.07 15.78
CA ASN A 89 -6.15 4.28 16.35
C ASN A 89 -5.02 5.28 16.65
N ILE A 90 -4.74 6.16 15.70
CA ILE A 90 -3.65 7.16 15.80
C ILE A 90 -3.85 8.04 17.04
N GLU A 91 -5.08 8.46 17.35
CA GLU A 91 -5.33 9.31 18.53
C GLU A 91 -5.00 8.56 19.82
N SER A 92 -5.41 7.30 19.96
CA SER A 92 -5.04 6.50 21.13
C SER A 92 -3.53 6.25 21.24
N LEU A 93 -2.83 6.05 20.11
CA LEU A 93 -1.37 5.90 20.11
C LEU A 93 -0.67 7.21 20.49
N ARG A 94 -1.21 8.35 20.06
CA ARG A 94 -0.69 9.69 20.36
C ARG A 94 -0.89 10.09 21.82
N GLU A 95 -1.95 9.63 22.47
CA GLU A 95 -2.16 9.84 23.91
C GLU A 95 -1.22 9.00 24.78
N GLY A 96 -0.51 8.04 24.19
CA GLY A 96 0.51 7.24 24.85
C GLY A 96 1.67 8.10 25.39
N LYS A 97 2.48 7.50 26.27
CA LYS A 97 3.73 8.06 26.79
C LYS A 97 4.91 7.15 26.48
N ASP A 98 4.91 6.61 25.27
CA ASP A 98 5.91 5.69 24.77
C ASP A 98 6.57 6.23 23.50
N PHE A 99 7.53 5.47 22.98
CA PHE A 99 8.25 5.81 21.77
C PHE A 99 7.35 5.99 20.55
N VAL A 100 6.21 5.29 20.47
CA VAL A 100 5.27 5.40 19.34
C VAL A 100 4.56 6.75 19.39
N SER A 101 4.15 7.19 20.57
CA SER A 101 3.61 8.54 20.78
C SER A 101 4.61 9.63 20.39
N ASP A 102 5.86 9.53 20.88
CA ASP A 102 6.93 10.49 20.54
C ASP A 102 7.17 10.56 19.02
N LEU A 103 7.13 9.42 18.34
CA LEU A 103 7.29 9.32 16.89
C LEU A 103 6.12 9.99 16.14
N ILE A 104 4.88 9.80 16.60
CA ILE A 104 3.71 10.44 16.00
C ILE A 104 3.82 11.96 16.09
N VAL A 105 4.17 12.48 17.27
CA VAL A 105 4.38 13.92 17.52
C VAL A 105 5.53 14.46 16.67
N LEU A 106 6.61 13.70 16.48
CA LEU A 106 7.72 14.06 15.61
C LEU A 106 7.25 14.29 14.16
N PHE A 107 6.48 13.34 13.60
CA PHE A 107 5.95 13.48 12.24
C PHE A 107 4.97 14.65 12.12
N GLU A 108 4.12 14.89 13.11
CA GLU A 108 3.21 16.06 13.13
C GLU A 108 3.96 17.40 13.12
N ASN A 109 5.09 17.47 13.82
CA ASN A 109 5.95 18.66 13.78
C ASN A 109 6.67 18.82 12.43
N MET A 110 7.03 17.71 11.78
CA MET A 110 7.63 17.71 10.44
C MET A 110 6.63 18.08 9.33
N GLU A 111 5.33 17.84 9.54
CA GLU A 111 4.27 18.20 8.58
C GLU A 111 3.96 19.72 8.54
N LYS A 112 4.52 20.50 9.46
CA LYS A 112 4.46 21.98 9.43
C LYS A 112 5.32 22.51 8.28
N GLU A 113 4.79 23.44 7.50
CA GLU A 113 5.46 24.00 6.32
C GLU A 113 6.85 24.59 6.63
N GLU A 114 7.02 25.15 7.82
CA GLU A 114 8.30 25.67 8.34
C GLU A 114 9.42 24.60 8.35
N SER A 115 9.06 23.32 8.50
CA SER A 115 9.98 22.18 8.53
C SER A 115 10.37 21.69 7.12
N PHE A 116 9.64 22.08 6.07
CA PHE A 116 9.83 21.53 4.72
C PHE A 116 11.16 21.93 4.10
N MET A 117 11.67 23.14 4.36
CA MET A 117 12.97 23.57 3.85
C MET A 117 14.10 22.67 4.39
N GLY A 118 14.06 22.32 5.68
CA GLY A 118 15.02 21.42 6.30
C GLY A 118 14.95 20.01 5.72
N LEU A 119 13.73 19.48 5.51
CA LEU A 119 13.51 18.18 4.89
C LEU A 119 14.02 18.13 3.44
N LYS A 120 13.75 19.17 2.65
CA LYS A 120 14.26 19.27 1.27
C LYS A 120 15.79 19.29 1.25
N GLN A 121 16.43 20.01 2.17
CA GLN A 121 17.89 19.99 2.29
C GLN A 121 18.44 18.61 2.71
N ALA A 122 17.78 17.93 3.65
CA ALA A 122 18.18 16.58 4.07
C ALA A 122 18.03 15.55 2.95
N LEU A 123 17.01 15.70 2.10
CA LEU A 123 16.76 14.82 0.95
C LEU A 123 17.65 15.16 -0.26
N LYS A 124 18.13 16.40 -0.37
CA LYS A 124 18.93 16.92 -1.50
C LYS A 124 20.03 15.95 -2.01
N PRO A 125 20.83 15.27 -1.15
CA PRO A 125 21.84 14.33 -1.63
C PRO A 125 21.28 13.16 -2.46
N VAL A 126 20.05 12.73 -2.20
CA VAL A 126 19.36 11.66 -2.95
C VAL A 126 18.96 12.14 -4.35
N PHE A 127 18.59 13.42 -4.47
CA PHE A 127 18.10 14.04 -5.70
C PHE A 127 19.22 14.62 -6.57
N GLU A 128 20.38 14.95 -5.97
CA GLU A 128 21.51 15.58 -6.67
C GLU A 128 22.58 14.62 -7.19
N THR A 129 22.40 13.30 -7.02
CA THR A 129 23.21 12.34 -7.76
C THR A 129 23.08 12.59 -9.26
N TRP A 130 24.16 12.38 -10.04
CA TRP A 130 24.19 12.67 -11.48
C TRP A 130 23.07 11.96 -12.27
N GLN A 131 22.59 10.82 -11.76
CA GLN A 131 21.44 10.08 -12.25
C GLN A 131 20.10 10.72 -11.84
N GLY A 132 19.99 11.26 -10.62
CA GLY A 132 18.77 11.91 -10.09
C GLY A 132 18.47 13.26 -10.73
N LYS A 133 19.49 14.11 -10.94
CA LYS A 133 19.33 15.47 -11.51
C LYS A 133 18.66 15.52 -12.89
N LYS A 134 18.72 14.43 -13.66
CA LYS A 134 18.14 14.35 -15.01
C LYS A 134 16.63 14.02 -14.99
N TYR A 135 16.14 13.42 -13.91
CA TYR A 135 14.78 12.84 -13.85
C TYR A 135 13.95 13.32 -12.66
N LEU A 136 14.57 13.95 -11.66
CA LEU A 136 13.89 14.43 -10.46
C LEU A 136 13.91 15.96 -10.43
N ASN A 137 12.72 16.55 -10.44
CA ASN A 137 12.54 17.98 -10.17
C ASN A 137 12.62 18.25 -8.67
N ASP A 138 12.72 19.53 -8.28
CA ASP A 138 12.56 19.94 -6.89
C ASP A 138 11.21 19.46 -6.35
N LEU A 139 11.22 18.90 -5.14
CA LEU A 139 10.00 18.43 -4.48
C LEU A 139 9.11 19.62 -4.10
N SER A 140 7.87 19.59 -4.56
CA SER A 140 6.83 20.50 -4.09
C SER A 140 6.47 20.20 -2.63
N ASP A 141 5.90 21.19 -1.93
CA ASP A 141 5.46 21.03 -0.54
C ASP A 141 4.40 19.94 -0.39
N LYS A 142 3.55 19.78 -1.42
CA LYS A 142 2.55 18.70 -1.48
C LYS A 142 3.20 17.32 -1.57
N GLU A 143 4.28 17.18 -2.35
CA GLU A 143 5.01 15.93 -2.46
C GLU A 143 5.75 15.60 -1.17
N ILE A 144 6.38 16.58 -0.53
CA ILE A 144 7.00 16.42 0.80
C ILE A 144 5.97 15.92 1.81
N LYS A 145 4.80 16.56 1.87
CA LYS A 145 3.72 16.15 2.77
C LYS A 145 3.25 14.72 2.50
N ASN A 146 3.12 14.34 1.23
CA ASN A 146 2.76 12.98 0.85
C ASN A 146 3.83 11.94 1.25
N ILE A 147 5.12 12.28 1.08
CA ILE A 147 6.25 11.44 1.49
C ILE A 147 6.24 11.26 3.01
N LEU A 148 6.04 12.34 3.79
CA LEU A 148 5.94 12.27 5.24
C LEU A 148 4.79 11.38 5.70
N SER A 149 3.62 11.53 5.08
CA SER A 149 2.44 10.70 5.39
C SER A 149 2.71 9.21 5.13
N GLN A 150 3.35 8.88 4.01
CA GLN A 150 3.75 7.51 3.69
C GLN A 150 4.83 6.98 4.63
N ALA A 151 5.82 7.80 4.98
CA ALA A 151 6.87 7.43 5.93
C ALA A 151 6.30 7.15 7.32
N LYS A 152 5.37 8.01 7.81
CA LYS A 152 4.65 7.81 9.07
C LYS A 152 3.91 6.47 9.08
N SER A 153 3.12 6.21 8.04
CA SER A 153 2.40 4.93 7.91
C SER A 153 3.36 3.75 7.96
N LEU A 154 4.41 3.79 7.14
CA LEU A 154 5.38 2.70 7.05
C LEU A 154 6.09 2.45 8.38
N CYS A 155 6.47 3.51 9.12
CA CYS A 155 7.08 3.36 10.43
C CYS A 155 6.13 2.71 11.44
N LEU A 156 4.87 3.15 11.49
CA LEU A 156 3.86 2.56 12.35
C LEU A 156 3.60 1.09 11.99
N ASP A 157 3.50 0.77 10.70
CA ASP A 157 3.33 -0.61 10.21
C ASP A 157 4.52 -1.51 10.62
N LYS A 158 5.73 -0.96 10.76
CA LYS A 158 6.91 -1.72 11.23
C LYS A 158 6.97 -1.88 12.74
N LEU A 159 6.47 -0.92 13.51
CA LEU A 159 6.54 -0.90 14.97
C LEU A 159 5.40 -1.68 15.64
N LEU A 160 4.19 -1.62 15.07
CA LEU A 160 2.96 -2.15 15.67
C LEU A 160 2.62 -3.58 15.20
N LYS A 161 3.63 -4.33 14.74
CA LYS A 161 3.45 -5.69 14.22
C LYS A 161 2.85 -6.65 15.23
#